data_AF-S2RDP3-F1
#
_entry.id   AF-S2RDP3-F1
#
_cell.length_a   1.000
_cell.length_b   1.000
_cell.length_c   1.000
_cell.angle_alpha   90.00
_cell.angle_beta   90.00
_cell.angle_gamma   90.00
#
_symmetry.space_group_name_H-M   'P 1'
#
loop_
_entity.id
_entity.type
_entity.pdbx_description
1 polymer ?
#
loop_
_entity_poly.entity_id
_entity_poly.type
_entity_poly.pdbx_seq_one_letter_code
_entity_poly.pdbx_strand_id
1 'polypeptide(L)'
;MKKPIGKILWRGLGPLLIAVILVAALMLVPFKFGRSSQATIRQAASSMSANVLKGENIKNEAMAENYVPFIGSSELSRMDAFHPSVLAQKYHRNYRPFLMGMAGMQDLTHFLSINALQHVNGKKAVMVLSPQWFVPGGVRKAQFDYFFSPAQMTTFLLSANPNSEADRYAASRLLQFPSADSDRIANDALKNIAAGQKLSDSQYWYLKQIKEPMSDHQDILFSQLFLDNNQPKLTKAAKTLPGTYDADVLDGLATQDGMNETTNNAFELKNDFYT
;
A
#
# COMPACT_ATOMS: atom_id res chain seq x y z
N MET A 1 11.89 -58.50 -14.64
CA MET A 1 11.66 -57.26 -15.43
C MET A 1 11.87 -56.03 -14.53
N LYS A 2 13.01 -55.35 -14.62
CA LYS A 2 13.23 -54.06 -13.93
C LYS A 2 12.44 -52.99 -14.68
N LYS A 3 11.38 -52.43 -14.08
CA LYS A 3 10.71 -51.23 -14.65
C LYS A 3 11.78 -50.13 -14.78
N PRO A 4 11.92 -49.48 -15.94
CA PRO A 4 12.96 -48.48 -16.13
C PRO A 4 12.68 -47.33 -15.15
N ILE A 5 13.64 -47.09 -14.26
CA ILE A 5 13.57 -46.10 -13.17
C ILE A 5 13.10 -44.73 -13.70
N GLY A 6 13.46 -44.37 -14.93
CA GLY A 6 13.01 -43.14 -15.61
C GLY A 6 11.48 -43.01 -15.81
N LYS A 7 10.73 -44.10 -16.02
CA LYS A 7 9.27 -44.04 -16.18
C LYS A 7 8.53 -43.81 -14.87
N ILE A 8 9.11 -44.21 -13.73
CA ILE A 8 8.57 -43.96 -12.39
C ILE A 8 8.93 -42.53 -11.98
N LEU A 9 10.18 -42.12 -12.23
CA LEU A 9 10.66 -40.78 -11.94
C LEU A 9 9.89 -39.69 -12.70
N TRP A 10 9.58 -39.90 -14.00
CA TRP A 10 8.76 -38.96 -14.79
C TRP A 10 7.29 -38.91 -14.37
N ARG A 11 6.72 -39.99 -13.82
CA ARG A 11 5.33 -39.99 -13.32
C ARG A 11 5.18 -39.23 -12.00
N GLY A 12 6.24 -39.13 -11.19
CA GLY A 12 6.27 -38.32 -9.98
C GLY A 12 6.76 -36.88 -10.19
N LEU A 13 7.88 -36.71 -10.90
CA LEU A 13 8.51 -35.39 -11.13
C LEU A 13 7.98 -34.66 -12.35
N GLY A 14 7.44 -35.36 -13.36
CA GLY A 14 6.93 -34.74 -14.59
C GLY A 14 5.77 -33.76 -14.31
N PRO A 15 4.73 -34.15 -13.57
CA PRO A 15 3.67 -33.23 -13.16
C PRO A 15 4.19 -32.05 -12.33
N LEU A 16 5.17 -32.27 -11.45
CA LEU A 16 5.80 -31.20 -10.65
C LEU A 16 6.56 -30.21 -11.53
N LEU A 17 7.35 -30.69 -12.49
CA LEU A 17 8.09 -29.86 -13.45
C LEU A 17 7.12 -29.04 -14.31
N ILE A 18 6.04 -29.66 -14.80
CA ILE A 18 4.99 -28.97 -15.54
C ILE A 18 4.33 -27.90 -14.68
N ALA A 19 4.01 -28.19 -13.40
CA ALA A 19 3.45 -27.21 -12.49
C ALA A 19 4.41 -26.02 -12.26
N VAL A 20 5.70 -26.26 -12.06
CA VAL A 20 6.71 -25.19 -11.92
C VAL A 20 6.79 -24.34 -13.19
N ILE A 21 6.80 -24.98 -14.37
CA ILE A 21 6.81 -24.27 -15.65
C ILE A 21 5.53 -23.44 -15.83
N LEU A 22 4.37 -23.98 -15.48
CA LEU A 22 3.09 -23.27 -15.58
C LEU A 22 3.03 -22.08 -14.60
N VAL A 23 3.54 -22.23 -13.38
CA VAL A 23 3.63 -21.11 -12.41
C VAL A 23 4.64 -20.07 -12.90
N ALA A 24 5.81 -20.47 -13.39
CA ALA A 24 6.78 -19.56 -13.97
C ALA A 24 6.20 -18.84 -15.20
N ALA A 25 5.49 -19.56 -16.08
CA ALA A 25 4.79 -18.97 -17.20
C ALA A 25 3.68 -18.01 -16.73
N LEU A 26 2.89 -18.36 -15.71
CA LEU A 26 1.89 -17.46 -15.13
C LEU A 26 2.50 -16.17 -14.59
N MET A 27 3.68 -16.25 -13.98
CA MET A 27 4.39 -15.11 -13.39
C MET A 27 5.16 -14.28 -14.43
N LEU A 28 5.48 -14.82 -15.61
CA LEU A 28 6.34 -14.15 -16.61
C LEU A 28 5.63 -13.83 -17.92
N VAL A 29 4.53 -14.50 -18.26
CA VAL A 29 3.75 -14.21 -19.47
C VAL A 29 3.01 -12.88 -19.26
N PRO A 30 3.12 -11.93 -20.20
CA PRO A 30 2.48 -10.62 -20.12
C PRO A 30 0.97 -10.75 -20.36
N PHE A 31 0.26 -11.33 -19.40
CA PHE A 31 -1.19 -11.33 -19.40
C PHE A 31 -1.66 -9.88 -19.24
N LYS A 32 -2.32 -9.35 -20.27
CA LYS A 32 -3.05 -8.09 -20.17
C LYS A 32 -4.33 -8.33 -19.37
N PHE A 33 -4.20 -8.43 -18.05
CA PHE A 33 -5.36 -8.33 -17.19
C PHE A 33 -5.97 -6.93 -17.38
N GLY A 34 -7.29 -6.88 -17.55
CA GLY A 34 -8.01 -5.62 -17.71
C GLY A 34 -7.91 -4.74 -16.46
N ARG A 35 -8.34 -3.49 -16.58
CA ARG A 35 -8.40 -2.58 -15.42
C ARG A 35 -9.30 -3.11 -14.32
N SER A 36 -8.98 -2.78 -13.07
CA SER A 36 -9.86 -3.12 -11.95
C SER A 36 -11.23 -2.50 -12.15
N SER A 37 -12.27 -3.19 -11.68
CA SER A 37 -13.62 -2.64 -11.74
C SER A 37 -13.75 -1.39 -10.85
N GLN A 38 -14.68 -0.50 -11.18
CA GLN A 38 -15.00 0.67 -10.34
C GLN A 38 -15.44 0.28 -8.92
N ALA A 39 -16.03 -0.91 -8.75
CA ALA A 39 -16.38 -1.46 -7.45
C ALA A 39 -15.13 -1.86 -6.67
N THR A 40 -14.17 -2.53 -7.34
CA THR A 40 -12.88 -2.93 -6.77
C THR A 40 -12.08 -1.71 -6.31
N ILE A 41 -11.94 -0.69 -7.16
CA ILE A 41 -11.23 0.55 -6.82
C ILE A 41 -11.87 1.22 -5.61
N ARG A 42 -13.21 1.31 -5.59
CA ARG A 42 -13.95 1.92 -4.47
C ARG A 42 -13.79 1.13 -3.17
N GLN A 43 -13.81 -0.20 -3.24
CA GLN A 43 -13.57 -1.06 -2.08
C GLN A 43 -12.14 -0.87 -1.56
N ALA A 44 -11.15 -0.94 -2.45
CA ALA A 44 -9.74 -0.76 -2.10
C ALA A 44 -9.43 0.63 -1.52
N ALA A 45 -10.09 1.68 -2.03
CA ALA A 45 -9.89 3.05 -1.56
C ALA A 45 -10.21 3.26 -0.07
N SER A 46 -11.05 2.41 0.52
CA SER A 46 -11.32 2.42 1.96
C SER A 46 -10.90 1.14 2.69
N SER A 47 -10.32 0.15 2.01
CA SER A 47 -9.99 -1.14 2.64
C SER A 47 -8.82 -1.02 3.60
N MET A 48 -7.84 -0.18 3.26
CA MET A 48 -6.53 -0.11 3.94
C MET A 48 -5.81 -1.47 3.95
N SER A 49 -6.18 -2.42 3.10
CA SER A 49 -5.62 -3.78 3.13
C SER A 49 -4.15 -3.78 2.70
N ALA A 50 -3.32 -4.58 3.39
CA ALA A 50 -1.87 -4.57 3.21
C ALA A 50 -1.42 -4.88 1.77
N ASN A 51 -2.16 -5.74 1.06
CA ASN A 51 -1.90 -6.06 -0.35
C ASN A 51 -2.11 -4.85 -1.28
N VAL A 52 -3.12 -4.00 -1.03
CA VAL A 52 -3.32 -2.74 -1.77
C VAL A 52 -2.22 -1.72 -1.44
N LEU A 53 -1.85 -1.62 -0.16
CA LEU A 53 -0.84 -0.67 0.31
C LEU A 53 0.55 -1.00 -0.26
N LYS A 54 0.90 -2.28 -0.33
CA LYS A 54 2.15 -2.79 -0.92
C LYS A 54 2.12 -2.82 -2.45
N GLY A 55 0.95 -3.00 -3.05
CA GLY A 55 0.75 -2.96 -4.49
C GLY A 55 0.92 -1.57 -5.09
N GLU A 56 0.77 -1.47 -6.40
CA GLU A 56 0.86 -0.22 -7.17
C GLU A 56 -0.35 -0.04 -8.10
N ASN A 57 -0.83 -1.12 -8.73
CA ASN A 57 -1.83 -1.12 -9.79
C ASN A 57 -3.15 -0.46 -9.38
N ILE A 58 -3.85 -0.95 -8.35
CA ILE A 58 -5.14 -0.39 -7.92
C ILE A 58 -4.99 1.07 -7.49
N LYS A 59 -3.88 1.42 -6.82
CA LYS A 59 -3.58 2.80 -6.42
C LYS A 59 -3.41 3.69 -7.65
N ASN A 60 -2.64 3.24 -8.64
CA ASN A 60 -2.38 3.99 -9.87
C ASN A 60 -3.64 4.14 -10.73
N GLU A 61 -4.50 3.12 -10.78
CA GLU A 61 -5.82 3.21 -11.41
C GLU A 61 -6.73 4.21 -10.70
N ALA A 62 -6.75 4.20 -9.35
CA ALA A 62 -7.48 5.20 -8.58
C ALA A 62 -6.92 6.62 -8.80
N MET A 63 -5.59 6.77 -8.81
CA MET A 63 -4.91 8.04 -9.06
C MET A 63 -5.10 8.53 -10.50
N ALA A 64 -5.44 7.68 -11.47
CA ALA A 64 -5.84 8.12 -12.81
C ALA A 64 -7.23 8.79 -12.82
N GLU A 65 -8.02 8.58 -11.77
CA GLU A 65 -9.37 9.14 -11.59
C GLU A 65 -9.36 10.31 -10.57
N ASN A 66 -10.52 10.58 -9.96
CA ASN A 66 -10.74 11.64 -8.98
C ASN A 66 -10.54 11.15 -7.54
N TYR A 67 -9.59 10.23 -7.32
CA TYR A 67 -9.16 9.87 -5.97
C TYR A 67 -8.03 10.78 -5.49
N VAL A 68 -8.06 11.11 -4.21
CA VAL A 68 -7.03 11.88 -3.51
C VAL A 68 -6.36 10.94 -2.50
N PRO A 69 -5.03 10.79 -2.52
CA PRO A 69 -4.35 9.97 -1.53
C PRO A 69 -4.42 10.64 -0.16
N PHE A 70 -4.94 9.92 0.83
CA PHE A 70 -4.96 10.28 2.23
C PHE A 70 -3.95 9.40 2.94
N ILE A 71 -2.77 9.97 3.21
CA ILE A 71 -1.59 9.26 3.68
C ILE A 71 -1.50 9.45 5.20
N GLY A 72 -1.29 8.35 5.92
CA GLY A 72 -1.32 8.33 7.38
C GLY A 72 -1.08 6.92 7.93
N SER A 73 -1.52 6.65 9.16
CA SER A 73 -1.40 5.37 9.83
C SER A 73 -2.74 4.82 10.35
N SER A 74 -2.84 4.50 11.64
CA SER A 74 -4.02 3.90 12.27
C SER A 74 -5.21 4.84 12.40
N GLU A 75 -4.99 6.15 12.35
CA GLU A 75 -6.04 7.15 12.44
C GLU A 75 -7.05 7.05 11.29
N LEU A 76 -6.60 6.61 10.10
CA LEU A 76 -7.45 6.45 8.93
C LEU A 76 -8.47 5.30 9.06
N SER A 77 -8.27 4.37 10.02
CA SER A 77 -9.22 3.26 10.25
C SER A 77 -10.33 3.62 11.23
N ARG A 78 -10.26 4.78 11.88
CA ARG A 78 -11.27 5.31 12.82
C ARG A 78 -12.45 5.86 12.03
N MET A 79 -13.20 4.94 11.42
CA MET A 79 -14.36 5.28 10.59
C MET A 79 -15.60 5.48 11.45
N ASP A 80 -15.94 6.74 11.67
CA ASP A 80 -17.22 7.23 12.22
C ASP A 80 -18.02 7.97 11.14
N ALA A 81 -19.08 8.68 11.52
CA ALA A 81 -19.90 9.48 10.60
C ALA A 81 -19.15 10.69 10.02
N PHE A 82 -18.14 11.20 10.71
CA PHE A 82 -17.42 12.42 10.35
C PHE A 82 -16.11 12.15 9.60
N HIS A 83 -15.75 10.87 9.46
CA HIS A 83 -14.60 10.41 8.70
C HIS A 83 -14.62 10.95 7.24
N PRO A 84 -13.46 11.38 6.67
CA PRO A 84 -13.40 12.01 5.34
C PRO A 84 -14.08 11.21 4.23
N SER A 85 -13.95 9.88 4.24
CA SER A 85 -14.60 8.99 3.26
C SER A 85 -16.12 8.99 3.37
N VAL A 86 -16.67 9.13 4.58
CA VAL A 86 -18.12 9.22 4.81
C VAL A 86 -18.63 10.57 4.33
N LEU A 87 -17.98 11.67 4.71
CA LEU A 87 -18.36 13.01 4.29
C LEU A 87 -18.29 13.17 2.76
N ALA A 88 -17.23 12.67 2.13
CA ALA A 88 -17.09 12.71 0.67
C ALA A 88 -18.20 11.93 -0.04
N GLN A 89 -18.58 10.77 0.51
CA GLN A 89 -19.68 9.95 -0.02
C GLN A 89 -21.05 10.60 0.20
N LYS A 90 -21.34 11.05 1.42
CA LYS A 90 -22.63 11.63 1.84
C LYS A 90 -22.97 12.86 1.03
N TYR A 91 -22.01 13.76 0.86
CA TYR A 91 -22.23 15.06 0.22
C TYR A 91 -21.78 15.08 -1.24
N HIS A 92 -21.60 13.90 -1.85
CA HIS A 92 -21.27 13.73 -3.26
C HIS A 92 -20.14 14.65 -3.74
N ARG A 93 -19.06 14.74 -2.94
CA ARG A 93 -17.92 15.59 -3.27
C ARG A 93 -17.31 15.16 -4.61
N ASN A 94 -16.69 16.10 -5.31
CA ASN A 94 -16.03 15.86 -6.59
C ASN A 94 -14.71 15.07 -6.48
N TYR A 95 -14.36 14.60 -5.28
CA TYR A 95 -13.20 13.76 -5.01
C TYR A 95 -13.57 12.62 -4.05
N ARG A 96 -12.74 11.59 -4.04
CA ARG A 96 -12.86 10.45 -3.12
C ARG A 96 -11.53 10.23 -2.39
N PRO A 97 -11.50 10.11 -1.06
CA PRO A 97 -10.30 9.69 -0.35
C PRO A 97 -9.88 8.28 -0.79
N PHE A 98 -8.58 8.09 -0.99
CA PHE A 98 -7.93 6.78 -1.06
C PHE A 98 -7.02 6.65 0.17
N LEU A 99 -7.41 5.81 1.12
CA LEU A 99 -6.74 5.68 2.41
C LEU A 99 -5.43 4.88 2.25
N MET A 100 -4.30 5.57 2.39
CA MET A 100 -2.94 5.03 2.30
C MET A 100 -2.29 5.03 3.67
N GLY A 101 -2.72 4.13 4.55
CA GLY A 101 -2.17 4.02 5.89
C GLY A 101 -2.64 2.78 6.63
N MET A 102 -1.83 2.35 7.59
CA MET A 102 -2.19 1.35 8.60
C MET A 102 -1.27 1.57 9.81
N ALA A 103 -1.65 1.06 10.99
CA ALA A 103 -0.82 1.09 12.19
C ALA A 103 0.61 0.60 11.88
N GLY A 104 1.61 1.44 12.15
CA GLY A 104 3.02 1.13 11.90
C GLY A 104 3.59 1.65 10.57
N MET A 105 2.75 2.11 9.64
CA MET A 105 3.24 2.88 8.49
C MET A 105 3.69 4.27 8.94
N GLN A 106 4.86 4.69 8.47
CA GLN A 106 5.47 5.99 8.73
C GLN A 106 6.16 6.49 7.44
N ASP A 107 6.86 7.61 7.53
CA ASP A 107 7.40 8.36 6.38
C ASP A 107 8.22 7.52 5.39
N LEU A 108 9.08 6.59 5.85
CA LEU A 108 9.91 5.79 4.94
C LEU A 108 9.09 4.78 4.11
N THR A 109 8.05 4.20 4.69
CA THR A 109 7.11 3.34 3.96
C THR A 109 6.27 4.18 2.99
N HIS A 110 5.81 5.36 3.43
CA HIS A 110 5.06 6.27 2.57
C HIS A 110 5.91 6.81 1.42
N PHE A 111 7.19 7.09 1.63
CA PHE A 111 8.12 7.50 0.59
C PHE A 111 8.14 6.49 -0.57
N LEU A 112 8.32 5.19 -0.27
CA LEU A 112 8.27 4.14 -1.30
C LEU A 112 6.91 4.09 -2.01
N SER A 113 5.83 4.11 -1.23
CA SER A 113 4.47 4.06 -1.78
C SER A 113 4.11 5.25 -2.66
N ILE A 114 4.58 6.47 -2.33
CA ILE A 114 4.34 7.70 -3.09
C ILE A 114 5.22 7.74 -4.33
N ASN A 115 6.49 7.32 -4.23
CA ASN A 115 7.40 7.25 -5.38
C ASN A 115 6.86 6.31 -6.48
N ALA A 116 6.13 5.27 -6.08
CA ALA A 116 5.44 4.35 -6.98
C ALA A 116 4.12 4.87 -7.57
N LEU A 117 3.60 6.03 -7.12
CA LEU A 117 2.35 6.57 -7.65
C LEU A 117 2.54 7.20 -9.03
N GLN A 118 1.62 6.88 -9.93
CA GLN A 118 1.51 7.47 -11.26
C GLN A 118 0.32 8.43 -11.32
N HIS A 119 0.31 9.30 -12.34
CA HIS A 119 -0.77 10.28 -12.57
C HIS A 119 -1.00 11.30 -11.44
N VAL A 120 0.00 11.52 -10.58
CA VAL A 120 -0.09 12.43 -9.41
C VAL A 120 0.48 13.83 -9.64
N ASN A 121 1.18 14.09 -10.74
CA ASN A 121 1.74 15.42 -11.01
C ASN A 121 0.62 16.47 -11.14
N GLY A 122 0.74 17.58 -10.40
CA GLY A 122 -0.28 18.63 -10.31
C GLY A 122 -1.54 18.25 -9.51
N LYS A 123 -1.59 17.07 -8.87
CA LYS A 123 -2.71 16.64 -8.02
C LYS A 123 -2.47 16.98 -6.55
N LYS A 124 -3.56 17.02 -5.78
CA LYS A 124 -3.54 17.24 -4.33
C LYS A 124 -3.36 15.92 -3.58
N ALA A 125 -2.78 16.01 -2.39
CA ALA A 125 -2.66 14.91 -1.44
C ALA A 125 -2.97 15.42 -0.02
N VAL A 126 -3.35 14.52 0.87
CA VAL A 126 -3.46 14.79 2.32
C VAL A 126 -2.45 13.91 3.03
N MET A 127 -1.61 14.51 3.88
CA MET A 127 -0.64 13.79 4.71
C MET A 127 -0.94 14.10 6.17
N VAL A 128 -1.24 13.08 6.97
CA VAL A 128 -1.35 13.19 8.42
C VAL A 128 0.02 12.89 9.01
N LEU A 129 0.58 13.83 9.75
CA LEU A 129 1.84 13.64 10.48
C LEU A 129 1.51 13.37 11.95
N SER A 130 1.90 12.19 12.44
CA SER A 130 1.68 11.82 13.83
C SER A 130 2.94 12.07 14.65
N PRO A 131 2.90 12.92 15.70
CA PRO A 131 4.09 13.20 16.52
C PRO A 131 4.78 11.96 17.10
N GLN A 132 4.03 10.89 17.37
CA GLN A 132 4.60 9.64 17.90
C GLN A 132 5.52 8.89 16.91
N TRP A 133 5.52 9.25 15.62
CA TRP A 133 6.49 8.68 14.66
C TRP A 133 7.92 9.19 14.94
N PHE A 134 8.05 10.37 15.52
CA PHE A 134 9.32 11.09 15.70
C PHE A 134 10.05 10.72 17.00
N VAL A 135 10.16 9.42 17.27
CA VAL A 135 10.95 8.89 18.39
C VAL A 135 12.43 8.78 18.00
N PRO A 136 13.38 8.82 18.96
CA PRO A 136 14.81 8.77 18.64
C PRO A 136 15.27 7.57 17.79
N GLY A 137 14.60 6.42 17.94
CA GLY A 137 14.88 5.22 17.14
C GLY A 137 14.17 5.16 15.78
N GLY A 138 13.29 6.12 15.49
CA GLY A 138 12.41 6.12 14.32
C GLY A 138 11.47 4.91 14.25
N VAL A 139 11.02 4.60 13.03
CA VAL A 139 10.18 3.42 12.76
C VAL A 139 10.84 2.12 13.20
N ARG A 140 10.08 1.25 13.86
CA ARG A 140 10.58 -0.06 14.28
C ARG A 140 10.78 -0.95 13.05
N LYS A 141 11.87 -1.73 13.02
CA LYS A 141 12.19 -2.64 11.91
C LYS A 141 11.03 -3.56 11.52
N ALA A 142 10.42 -4.23 12.50
CA ALA A 142 9.28 -5.11 12.25
C ALA A 142 8.05 -4.40 11.63
N GLN A 143 7.82 -3.12 11.96
CA GLN A 143 6.72 -2.34 11.37
C GLN A 143 7.04 -1.99 9.91
N PHE A 144 8.26 -1.53 9.64
CA PHE A 144 8.71 -1.27 8.27
C PHE A 144 8.69 -2.55 7.42
N ASP A 145 9.30 -3.63 7.91
CA ASP A 145 9.40 -4.92 7.21
C ASP A 145 8.00 -5.50 6.90
N TYR A 146 7.02 -5.29 7.79
CA TYR A 146 5.65 -5.73 7.55
C TYR A 146 5.01 -5.02 6.36
N PHE A 147 5.32 -3.75 6.09
CA PHE A 147 4.77 -3.00 4.95
C PHE A 147 5.74 -2.84 3.78
N PHE A 148 6.95 -3.37 3.88
CA PHE A 148 7.93 -3.34 2.80
C PHE A 148 7.36 -3.98 1.52
N SER A 149 7.56 -3.29 0.40
CA SER A 149 7.16 -3.75 -0.93
C SER A 149 8.38 -3.84 -1.84
N PRO A 150 8.78 -5.05 -2.26
CA PRO A 150 9.82 -5.24 -3.28
C PRO A 150 9.49 -4.53 -4.61
N ALA A 151 8.20 -4.42 -4.96
CA ALA A 151 7.73 -3.70 -6.14
C ALA A 151 8.09 -2.21 -6.05
N GLN A 152 7.66 -1.56 -4.96
CA GLN A 152 7.90 -0.13 -4.76
C GLN A 152 9.39 0.20 -4.59
N MET A 153 10.16 -0.72 -4.00
CA MET A 153 11.62 -0.58 -3.96
C MET A 153 12.24 -0.68 -5.37
N THR A 154 11.73 -1.57 -6.22
CA THR A 154 12.18 -1.68 -7.62
C THR A 154 11.86 -0.40 -8.39
N THR A 155 10.65 0.14 -8.23
CA THR A 155 10.22 1.42 -8.82
C THR A 155 11.10 2.59 -8.36
N PHE A 156 11.42 2.65 -7.06
CA PHE A 156 12.37 3.62 -6.52
C PHE A 156 13.76 3.47 -7.14
N LEU A 157 14.33 2.27 -7.17
CA LEU A 157 15.68 2.04 -7.73
C LEU A 157 15.77 2.42 -9.21
N LEU A 158 14.73 2.12 -10.00
CA LEU A 158 14.67 2.44 -11.43
C LEU A 158 14.52 3.95 -11.72
N SER A 159 13.98 4.72 -10.78
CA SER A 159 13.75 6.17 -10.92
C SER A 159 14.72 7.04 -10.09
N ALA A 160 15.49 6.44 -9.19
CA ALA A 160 16.38 7.14 -8.28
C ALA A 160 17.44 7.96 -9.00
N ASN A 161 17.63 9.19 -8.56
CA ASN A 161 18.70 10.07 -8.99
C ASN A 161 19.87 9.99 -7.98
N PRO A 162 21.01 9.39 -8.33
CA PRO A 162 22.13 9.27 -7.39
C PRO A 162 22.77 10.60 -6.99
N ASN A 163 22.47 11.70 -7.70
CA ASN A 163 22.90 13.04 -7.30
C ASN A 163 21.93 13.71 -6.31
N SER A 164 20.74 13.13 -6.09
CA SER A 164 19.74 13.64 -5.15
C SER A 164 20.12 13.25 -3.72
N GLU A 165 20.27 14.24 -2.84
CA GLU A 165 20.50 13.98 -1.41
C GLU A 165 19.36 13.16 -0.80
N ALA A 166 18.11 13.43 -1.20
CA ALA A 166 16.94 12.71 -0.73
C ALA A 166 16.97 11.23 -1.11
N ASP A 167 17.34 10.90 -2.36
CA ASP A 167 17.38 9.51 -2.82
C ASP A 167 18.55 8.74 -2.18
N ARG A 168 19.69 9.40 -2.01
CA ARG A 168 20.84 8.84 -1.29
C ARG A 168 20.50 8.57 0.17
N TYR A 169 19.81 9.49 0.83
CA TYR A 169 19.33 9.33 2.21
C TYR A 169 18.32 8.19 2.31
N ALA A 170 17.31 8.15 1.43
CA ALA A 170 16.32 7.08 1.39
C ALA A 170 17.00 5.71 1.20
N ALA A 171 17.91 5.57 0.24
CA ALA A 171 18.66 4.34 0.02
C ALA A 171 19.48 3.93 1.25
N SER A 172 20.17 4.89 1.89
CA SER A 172 20.93 4.66 3.12
C SER A 172 20.05 4.22 4.30
N ARG A 173 18.81 4.73 4.38
CA ARG A 173 17.84 4.31 5.39
C ARG A 173 17.30 2.91 5.12
N LEU A 174 16.95 2.60 3.87
CA LEU A 174 16.43 1.29 3.46
C LEU A 174 17.41 0.16 3.78
N LEU A 175 18.71 0.39 3.62
CA LEU A 175 19.78 -0.58 3.96
C LEU A 175 19.85 -0.95 5.45
N GLN A 176 19.13 -0.26 6.34
CA GLN A 176 19.11 -0.56 7.78
C GLN A 176 18.02 -1.57 8.17
N PHE A 177 17.18 -1.97 7.20
CA PHE A 177 16.04 -2.86 7.41
C PHE A 177 16.30 -4.25 6.80
N PRO A 178 16.07 -5.34 7.54
CA PRO A 178 16.31 -6.70 7.04
C PRO A 178 15.56 -7.05 5.76
N SER A 179 14.38 -6.46 5.54
CA SER A 179 13.58 -6.71 4.34
C SER A 179 14.31 -6.30 3.04
N ALA A 180 15.22 -5.32 3.12
CA ALA A 180 16.04 -4.88 1.98
C ALA A 180 17.10 -5.91 1.56
N ASP A 181 17.40 -6.93 2.39
CA ASP A 181 18.35 -8.00 2.09
C ASP A 181 17.69 -9.20 1.38
N SER A 182 16.37 -9.17 1.16
CA SER A 182 15.61 -10.25 0.50
C SER A 182 16.01 -10.46 -0.97
N ASP A 183 16.65 -9.47 -1.60
CA ASP A 183 17.17 -9.52 -2.96
C ASP A 183 18.56 -8.91 -3.01
N ARG A 184 19.59 -9.73 -3.24
CA ARG A 184 20.98 -9.29 -3.27
C ARG A 184 21.25 -8.24 -4.36
N ILE A 185 20.67 -8.38 -5.55
CA ILE A 185 20.94 -7.45 -6.66
C ILE A 185 20.29 -6.10 -6.36
N ALA A 186 19.07 -6.10 -5.84
CA ALA A 186 18.39 -4.87 -5.46
C ALA A 186 19.03 -4.20 -4.22
N ASN A 187 19.55 -4.98 -3.28
CA ASN A 187 20.34 -4.49 -2.15
C ASN A 187 21.66 -3.83 -2.60
N ASP A 188 22.39 -4.46 -3.51
CA ASP A 188 23.62 -3.89 -4.08
C ASP A 188 23.31 -2.61 -4.89
N ALA A 189 22.15 -2.55 -5.55
CA ALA A 189 21.64 -1.35 -6.20
C ALA A 189 21.36 -0.22 -5.18
N LEU A 190 20.77 -0.52 -4.02
CA LEU A 190 20.60 0.46 -2.93
C LEU A 190 21.95 1.00 -2.42
N LYS A 191 22.97 0.15 -2.28
CA LYS A 191 24.32 0.59 -1.88
C LYS A 191 24.91 1.57 -2.89
N ASN A 192 24.74 1.31 -4.19
CA ASN A 192 25.18 2.21 -5.24
C ASN A 192 24.48 3.58 -5.12
N ILE A 193 23.15 3.60 -5.02
CA ILE A 193 22.40 4.85 -4.85
C ILE A 193 22.84 5.60 -3.59
N ALA A 194 22.97 4.92 -2.44
CA ALA A 194 23.44 5.52 -1.19
C ALA A 194 24.83 6.17 -1.34
N ALA A 195 25.74 5.52 -2.07
CA ALA A 195 27.08 6.01 -2.38
C ALA A 195 27.10 7.12 -3.46
N GLY A 196 25.96 7.53 -4.01
CA GLY A 196 25.88 8.52 -5.09
C GLY A 196 26.31 7.95 -6.45
N GLN A 197 26.22 6.64 -6.62
CA GLN A 197 26.55 5.92 -7.85
C GLN A 197 25.29 5.46 -8.58
N LYS A 198 25.33 5.46 -9.91
CA LYS A 198 24.25 4.92 -10.74
C LYS A 198 24.20 3.39 -10.62
N LEU A 199 23.05 2.82 -10.98
CA LEU A 199 22.93 1.38 -11.20
C LEU A 199 23.91 0.92 -12.28
N SER A 200 24.49 -0.27 -12.12
CA SER A 200 25.19 -0.93 -13.23
C SER A 200 24.18 -1.36 -14.31
N ASP A 201 24.64 -1.56 -15.54
CA ASP A 201 23.79 -2.03 -16.63
C ASP A 201 23.11 -3.38 -16.29
N SER A 202 23.82 -4.26 -15.58
CA SER A 202 23.29 -5.54 -15.12
C SER A 202 22.22 -5.40 -14.03
N GLN A 203 22.41 -4.47 -13.09
CA GLN A 203 21.41 -4.16 -12.05
C GLN A 203 20.16 -3.56 -12.69
N TYR A 204 20.32 -2.56 -13.56
CA TYR A 204 19.22 -1.93 -14.27
C TYR A 204 18.45 -2.95 -15.12
N TRP A 205 19.16 -3.78 -15.90
CA TRP A 205 18.53 -4.83 -16.70
C TRP A 205 17.75 -5.81 -15.83
N TYR A 206 18.31 -6.28 -14.72
CA TYR A 206 17.62 -7.18 -13.80
C TYR A 206 16.35 -6.56 -13.22
N LEU A 207 16.47 -5.33 -12.69
CA LEU A 207 15.34 -4.63 -12.09
C LEU A 207 14.23 -4.38 -13.14
N LYS A 208 14.61 -3.90 -14.33
CA LYS A 208 13.66 -3.51 -15.38
C LYS A 208 13.03 -4.70 -16.12
N GLN A 209 13.80 -5.74 -16.42
CA GLN A 209 13.35 -6.82 -17.30
C GLN A 209 12.84 -8.04 -16.53
N ILE A 210 13.23 -8.18 -15.25
CA ILE A 210 12.86 -9.34 -14.44
C ILE A 210 11.98 -8.93 -13.26
N LYS A 211 12.41 -7.96 -12.45
CA LYS A 211 11.72 -7.65 -11.19
C LYS A 211 10.46 -6.84 -11.35
N GLU A 212 10.51 -5.77 -12.15
CA GLU A 212 9.34 -4.93 -12.41
C GLU A 212 8.20 -5.76 -13.05
N PRO A 213 8.39 -6.51 -14.15
CA PRO A 213 7.31 -7.32 -14.74
C PRO A 213 6.76 -8.40 -13.81
N MET A 214 7.63 -9.07 -13.05
CA MET A 214 7.21 -10.07 -12.05
C MET A 214 6.34 -9.43 -10.96
N SER A 215 6.73 -8.24 -10.49
CA SER A 215 6.01 -7.51 -9.46
C SER A 215 4.65 -7.02 -9.98
N ASP A 216 4.60 -6.49 -11.20
CA ASP A 216 3.36 -6.06 -11.85
C ASP A 216 2.37 -7.22 -11.99
N HIS A 217 2.84 -8.40 -12.42
CA HIS A 217 1.98 -9.58 -12.54
C HIS A 217 1.47 -10.06 -11.18
N GLN A 218 2.34 -10.11 -10.17
CA GLN A 218 1.94 -10.49 -8.81
C GLN A 218 0.91 -9.50 -8.25
N ASP A 219 1.14 -8.21 -8.45
CA ASP A 219 0.26 -7.15 -7.96
C ASP A 219 -1.12 -7.25 -8.61
N ILE A 220 -1.19 -7.41 -9.93
CA ILE A 220 -2.44 -7.60 -10.65
C ILE A 220 -3.22 -8.83 -10.18
N LEU A 221 -2.53 -9.95 -9.91
CA LEU A 221 -3.16 -11.20 -9.49
C LEU A 221 -3.66 -11.17 -8.04
N PHE A 222 -2.91 -10.52 -7.14
CA PHE A 222 -3.09 -10.71 -5.70
C PHE A 222 -3.55 -9.45 -4.95
N SER A 223 -3.39 -8.24 -5.49
CA SER A 223 -3.81 -7.00 -4.81
C SER A 223 -5.33 -6.86 -4.68
N GLN A 224 -6.09 -7.50 -5.56
CA GLN A 224 -7.56 -7.47 -5.55
C GLN A 224 -8.18 -8.56 -4.67
N LEU A 225 -7.38 -9.51 -4.15
CA LEU A 225 -7.87 -10.60 -3.34
C LEU A 225 -8.05 -10.17 -1.88
N PHE A 226 -9.04 -10.76 -1.19
CA PHE A 226 -9.24 -10.57 0.25
C PHE A 226 -9.30 -9.10 0.71
N LEU A 227 -9.82 -8.22 -0.14
CA LEU A 227 -9.99 -6.81 0.20
C LEU A 227 -11.02 -6.65 1.32
N ASP A 228 -10.64 -5.93 2.38
CA ASP A 228 -11.59 -5.55 3.42
C ASP A 228 -12.67 -4.65 2.83
N ASN A 229 -13.93 -4.94 3.16
CA ASN A 229 -15.05 -4.19 2.62
C ASN A 229 -15.64 -3.22 3.64
N ASN A 230 -15.10 -2.00 3.65
CA ASN A 230 -15.60 -0.93 4.52
C ASN A 230 -16.81 -0.16 3.93
N GLN A 231 -17.21 -0.43 2.68
CA GLN A 231 -18.31 0.29 2.02
C GLN A 231 -19.66 0.20 2.75
N PRO A 232 -20.08 -0.95 3.33
CA PRO A 232 -21.29 -1.03 4.14
C PRO A 232 -21.22 -0.14 5.40
N LYS A 233 -20.06 -0.10 6.06
CA LYS A 233 -19.82 0.74 7.24
C LYS A 233 -19.93 2.22 6.89
N LEU A 234 -19.28 2.65 5.80
CA LEU A 234 -19.36 4.03 5.31
C LEU A 234 -20.80 4.41 4.93
N THR A 235 -21.53 3.51 4.28
CA THR A 235 -22.92 3.74 3.88
C THR A 235 -23.86 3.84 5.08
N LYS A 236 -23.66 3.01 6.12
CA LYS A 236 -24.40 3.10 7.37
C LYS A 236 -24.14 4.44 8.08
N ALA A 237 -22.88 4.84 8.18
CA ALA A 237 -22.48 6.10 8.82
C ALA A 237 -23.01 7.32 8.05
N ALA A 238 -22.96 7.31 6.72
CA ALA A 238 -23.50 8.40 5.90
C ALA A 238 -25.02 8.63 6.12
N LYS A 239 -25.77 7.58 6.49
CA LYS A 239 -27.23 7.70 6.73
C LYS A 239 -27.57 8.46 8.02
N THR A 240 -26.65 8.57 8.98
CA THR A 240 -26.90 9.31 10.23
C THR A 240 -26.72 10.82 10.07
N LEU A 241 -26.01 11.25 9.02
CA LEU A 241 -25.72 12.66 8.76
C LEU A 241 -26.91 13.42 8.14
N PRO A 242 -26.99 14.76 8.34
CA PRO A 242 -27.99 15.60 7.70
C PRO A 242 -27.85 15.61 6.17
N GLY A 243 -28.95 15.90 5.46
CA GLY A 243 -28.98 15.93 3.99
C GLY A 243 -28.13 17.04 3.37
N THR A 244 -27.96 18.16 4.08
CA THR A 244 -27.13 19.30 3.68
C THR A 244 -25.88 19.38 4.54
N TYR A 245 -24.77 19.83 3.95
CA TYR A 245 -23.53 20.05 4.69
C TYR A 245 -23.60 21.37 5.43
N ASP A 246 -23.43 21.33 6.75
CA ASP A 246 -23.32 22.49 7.63
C ASP A 246 -22.30 22.14 8.72
N ALA A 247 -21.26 22.96 8.86
CA ALA A 247 -20.14 22.63 9.75
C ALA A 247 -20.55 22.66 11.22
N ASP A 248 -21.37 23.63 11.63
CA ASP A 248 -21.78 23.79 13.03
C ASP A 248 -22.76 22.68 13.45
N VAL A 249 -23.66 22.28 12.54
CA VAL A 249 -24.55 21.14 12.76
C VAL A 249 -23.74 19.84 12.90
N LEU A 250 -22.73 19.64 12.03
CA LEU A 250 -21.88 18.45 12.09
C LEU A 250 -21.03 18.42 13.36
N ASP A 251 -20.50 19.55 13.80
CA ASP A 251 -19.72 19.68 15.03
C ASP A 251 -20.57 19.37 16.28
N GLY A 252 -21.81 19.87 16.31
CA GLY A 252 -22.78 19.55 17.37
C GLY A 252 -23.11 18.06 17.44
N LEU A 253 -23.33 17.41 16.28
CA LEU A 253 -23.55 15.96 16.21
C LEU A 253 -22.30 15.17 16.65
N ALA A 254 -21.12 15.58 16.21
CA ALA A 254 -19.86 14.93 16.58
C ALA A 254 -19.59 15.04 18.09
N THR A 255 -19.89 16.20 18.67
CA THR A 255 -19.80 16.43 20.12
C THR A 255 -20.73 15.49 20.88
N GLN A 256 -21.98 15.35 20.44
CA GLN A 256 -22.95 14.44 21.06
C GLN A 256 -22.51 12.97 20.95
N ASP A 257 -22.06 12.55 19.77
CA ASP A 257 -21.55 11.18 19.54
C ASP A 257 -20.33 10.90 20.42
N GLY A 258 -19.38 11.84 20.50
CA GLY A 258 -18.21 11.76 21.38
C GLY A 258 -18.59 11.56 22.84
N MET A 259 -19.46 12.41 23.40
CA MET A 259 -19.91 12.29 24.79
C MET A 259 -20.57 10.94 25.09
N ASN A 260 -21.32 10.37 24.13
CA ASN A 260 -21.99 9.08 24.29
C ASN A 260 -21.00 7.89 24.25
N GLU A 261 -19.89 8.03 23.52
CA GLU A 261 -18.90 6.97 23.33
C GLU A 261 -17.73 7.01 24.33
N THR A 262 -17.64 8.01 25.21
CA THR A 262 -16.54 8.22 26.17
C THR A 262 -17.02 8.31 27.62
N THR A 263 -17.93 7.43 28.03
CA THR A 263 -18.63 7.48 29.32
C THR A 263 -17.99 6.68 30.46
N ASN A 264 -17.03 5.78 30.16
CA ASN A 264 -16.47 4.85 31.15
C ASN A 264 -15.10 5.27 31.73
N ASN A 265 -14.61 6.47 31.39
CA ASN A 265 -13.33 6.99 31.86
C ASN A 265 -13.33 8.54 31.87
N ALA A 266 -12.39 9.13 32.60
CA ALA A 266 -12.27 10.59 32.77
C ALA A 266 -11.34 11.27 31.74
N PHE A 267 -10.89 10.54 30.72
CA PHE A 267 -9.87 11.00 29.76
C PHE A 267 -10.44 11.22 28.36
N GLU A 268 -11.76 11.16 28.20
CA GLU A 268 -12.45 11.26 26.90
C GLU A 268 -11.96 10.20 25.89
N LEU A 269 -11.49 9.05 26.40
CA LEU A 269 -11.12 7.92 25.56
C LEU A 269 -12.37 7.14 25.19
N LYS A 270 -12.42 6.66 23.96
CA LYS A 270 -13.53 5.82 23.50
C LYS A 270 -13.64 4.58 24.38
N ASN A 271 -14.86 4.23 24.79
CA ASN A 271 -15.14 3.20 25.79
C ASN A 271 -14.50 1.84 25.44
N ASP A 272 -14.54 1.44 24.16
CA ASP A 272 -13.98 0.18 23.64
C ASP A 272 -12.46 0.22 23.48
N PHE A 273 -11.86 1.40 23.43
CA PHE A 273 -10.40 1.55 23.45
C PHE A 273 -9.84 1.52 24.87
N TYR A 274 -10.61 2.02 25.85
CA TYR A 274 -10.20 2.08 27.25
C TYR A 274 -10.28 0.73 27.98
N THR A 275 -11.21 -0.15 27.56
CA THR A 275 -11.48 -1.46 28.19
C THR A 275 -10.69 -2.56 27.50
#